data_AF-A0A2U1LN64-F1
#
_entry.id   AF-A0A2U1LN64-F1
#
_cell.length_a   1.000
_cell.length_b   1.000
_cell.length_c   1.000
_cell.angle_alpha   90.00
_cell.angle_beta   90.00
_cell.angle_gamma   90.00
#
_symmetry.space_group_name_H-M   'P 1'
#
loop_
_entity.id
_entity.type
_entity.pdbx_description
1 polymer ?
#
loop_
_entity_poly.entity_id
_entity_poly.type
_entity_poly.pdbx_seq_one_letter_code
_entity_poly.pdbx_strand_id
1 'polypeptide(L)'
;MDPRDAERSLKAINNAIHEVYNHTPTTRSIHDLCSKASRLVQNKFGKKLYSGIVSTMASHLKEMTTSIEKVSPEVPLFLEDPSTHKAHAQELGATLWVDNVICSSNIKGDLKFAVMEMVQAEREGEGINRDLMKNLAKMLMDFGHSVYQEMFEQPFIMISTNLYTPESEELMNNYDCEYYLKITERRLNEEIERVSDYLDVKHDFAAKSIAKIINVLENIMIETHMDTVPEGINKIFNVMNSHFGKTVTELATHPERIEDPIACVQRILDEKEKRDKIINLSFNDDLKIQKLMDHWFKGCINAPHVAEFISEFVDDKLRKGANGYDVEIVLNKVMVLIRLLFPGRKVLFESHYKQHMRERFLSGIGRYVPAYAEISMIEKLKKEFSHQFTSELEAMLSDAKKGIIMHG
;
A
#
# COMPACT_ATOMS: atom_id res chain seq x y z
N MET A 1 60.28 20.72 -19.31
CA MET A 1 59.55 22.01 -19.42
C MET A 1 60.17 22.99 -18.44
N ASP A 2 60.48 24.24 -18.83
CA ASP A 2 60.96 25.30 -17.92
C ASP A 2 59.83 25.69 -16.93
N PRO A 3 60.10 25.85 -15.62
CA PRO A 3 59.15 26.39 -14.65
C PRO A 3 58.35 27.62 -15.11
N ARG A 4 58.96 28.54 -15.89
CA ARG A 4 58.26 29.74 -16.41
C ARG A 4 57.19 29.39 -17.45
N ASP A 5 57.46 28.41 -18.29
CA ASP A 5 56.48 27.91 -19.26
C ASP A 5 55.35 27.14 -18.57
N ALA A 6 55.68 26.45 -17.46
CA ALA A 6 54.69 25.78 -16.63
C ALA A 6 53.73 26.81 -16.00
N GLU A 7 54.26 27.92 -15.48
CA GLU A 7 53.48 29.03 -14.93
C GLU A 7 52.55 29.66 -15.97
N ARG A 8 53.05 29.93 -17.17
CA ARG A 8 52.25 30.49 -18.28
C ARG A 8 51.13 29.55 -18.69
N SER A 9 51.40 28.24 -18.73
CA SER A 9 50.41 27.22 -19.07
C SER A 9 49.32 27.12 -18.01
N LEU A 10 49.69 27.18 -16.72
CA LEU A 10 48.76 27.16 -15.60
C LEU A 10 47.90 28.43 -15.57
N LYS A 11 48.49 29.61 -15.78
CA LYS A 11 47.76 30.87 -15.89
C LYS A 11 46.73 30.86 -17.03
N ALA A 12 47.10 30.29 -18.19
CA ALA A 12 46.16 30.16 -19.30
C ALA A 12 44.96 29.25 -18.99
N ILE A 13 45.20 28.16 -18.25
CA ILE A 13 44.14 27.25 -17.80
C ILE A 13 43.24 27.95 -16.77
N ASN A 14 43.81 28.61 -15.77
CA ASN A 14 43.02 29.33 -14.75
C ASN A 14 42.20 30.47 -15.37
N ASN A 15 42.76 31.23 -16.31
CA ASN A 15 42.02 32.27 -17.02
C ASN A 15 40.81 31.70 -17.78
N ALA A 16 40.94 30.54 -18.42
CA ALA A 16 39.81 29.88 -19.08
C ALA A 16 38.74 29.45 -18.07
N ILE A 17 39.13 29.00 -16.87
CA ILE A 17 38.18 28.70 -15.78
C ILE A 17 37.43 29.98 -15.35
N HIS A 18 38.13 31.11 -15.19
CA HIS A 18 37.51 32.41 -14.92
C HIS A 18 36.54 32.84 -16.05
N GLU A 19 36.90 32.62 -17.31
CA GLU A 19 36.04 32.96 -18.44
C GLU A 19 34.73 32.16 -18.40
N VAL A 20 34.83 30.85 -18.13
CA VAL A 20 33.67 29.95 -17.98
C VAL A 20 32.79 30.35 -16.78
N TYR A 21 33.39 30.63 -15.62
CA TYR A 21 32.66 31.05 -14.43
C TYR A 21 31.83 32.32 -14.67
N ASN A 22 32.40 33.30 -15.38
CA ASN A 22 31.73 34.55 -15.69
C ASN A 22 30.77 34.48 -16.90
N HIS A 23 30.49 33.27 -17.41
CA HIS A 23 29.70 33.05 -18.62
C HIS A 23 30.21 33.83 -19.86
N THR A 24 31.52 34.05 -19.92
CA THR A 24 32.17 34.73 -21.06
C THR A 24 32.71 33.70 -22.06
N PRO A 25 32.64 33.96 -23.38
CA PRO A 25 33.19 33.05 -24.39
C PRO A 25 34.68 32.81 -24.16
N THR A 26 35.09 31.55 -24.06
CA THR A 26 36.51 31.23 -23.83
C THR A 26 37.37 31.65 -25.01
N THR A 27 38.45 32.39 -24.73
CA THR A 27 39.36 32.93 -25.77
C THR A 27 40.26 31.86 -26.39
N ARG A 28 40.30 30.66 -25.81
CA ARG A 28 41.17 29.55 -26.21
C ARG A 28 40.37 28.29 -26.47
N SER A 29 40.82 27.49 -27.45
CA SER A 29 40.19 26.20 -27.75
C SER A 29 40.42 25.19 -26.62
N ILE A 30 39.42 24.33 -26.38
CA ILE A 30 39.48 23.23 -25.41
C ILE A 30 40.69 22.32 -25.72
N HIS A 31 40.96 22.05 -27.00
CA HIS A 31 42.10 21.23 -27.42
C HIS A 31 43.46 21.82 -27.00
N ASP A 32 43.66 23.15 -27.13
CA ASP A 32 44.90 23.81 -26.67
C ASP A 32 45.04 23.72 -25.14
N LEU A 33 43.96 23.93 -24.40
CA LEU A 33 43.94 23.81 -22.94
C LEU A 33 44.25 22.38 -22.47
N CYS A 34 43.63 21.37 -23.07
CA CYS A 34 43.92 19.96 -22.79
C CYS A 34 45.38 19.61 -23.10
N SER A 35 45.91 20.07 -24.24
CA SER A 35 47.31 19.85 -24.60
C SER A 35 48.28 20.46 -23.57
N LYS A 36 48.00 21.68 -23.09
CA LYS A 36 48.78 22.32 -22.02
C LYS A 36 48.73 21.54 -20.71
N ALA A 37 47.54 21.07 -20.31
CA ALA A 37 47.37 20.25 -19.13
C ALA A 37 48.15 18.92 -19.23
N SER A 38 48.06 18.22 -20.36
CA SER A 38 48.82 16.98 -20.59
C SER A 38 50.33 17.22 -20.53
N ARG A 39 50.83 18.31 -21.11
CA ARG A 39 52.26 18.68 -21.03
C ARG A 39 52.70 18.96 -19.60
N LEU A 40 51.89 19.66 -18.79
CA LEU A 40 52.18 19.91 -17.38
C LEU A 40 52.29 18.60 -16.58
N VAL A 41 51.36 17.67 -16.79
CA VAL A 41 51.36 16.35 -16.12
C VAL A 41 52.59 15.53 -16.53
N GLN A 42 52.86 15.42 -17.83
CA GLN A 42 54.04 14.70 -18.36
C GLN A 42 55.36 15.26 -17.84
N ASN A 43 55.43 16.55 -17.53
CA ASN A 43 56.62 17.22 -16.99
C ASN A 43 56.66 17.30 -15.45
N LYS A 44 55.93 16.43 -14.73
CA LYS A 44 55.89 16.37 -13.26
C LYS A 44 55.30 17.60 -12.54
N PHE A 45 54.58 18.48 -13.25
CA PHE A 45 53.86 19.62 -12.65
C PHE A 45 52.41 19.30 -12.27
N GLY A 46 52.01 18.02 -12.28
CA GLY A 46 50.62 17.60 -12.02
C GLY A 46 50.05 18.04 -10.67
N LYS A 47 50.87 18.03 -9.59
CA LYS A 47 50.42 18.53 -8.27
C LYS A 47 50.11 20.03 -8.31
N LYS A 48 50.97 20.81 -8.97
CA LYS A 48 50.82 22.27 -9.09
C LYS A 48 49.62 22.64 -9.96
N LEU A 49 49.39 21.89 -11.03
CA LEU A 49 48.19 21.99 -11.86
C LEU A 49 46.93 21.74 -11.02
N TYR A 50 46.90 20.65 -10.25
CA TYR A 50 45.76 20.31 -9.39
C TYR A 50 45.49 21.41 -8.35
N SER A 51 46.50 21.81 -7.58
CA SER A 51 46.34 22.86 -6.56
C SER A 51 45.91 24.21 -7.14
N GLY A 52 46.41 24.56 -8.35
CA GLY A 52 46.02 25.79 -9.04
C GLY A 52 44.56 25.82 -9.48
N ILE A 53 44.06 24.68 -9.98
CA ILE A 53 42.63 24.53 -10.35
C ILE A 53 41.76 24.60 -9.10
N VAL A 54 42.09 23.83 -8.06
CA VAL A 54 41.36 23.81 -6.78
C VAL A 54 41.27 25.21 -6.19
N SER A 55 42.39 25.93 -6.11
CA SER A 55 42.43 27.28 -5.56
C SER A 55 41.59 28.27 -6.35
N THR A 56 41.58 28.18 -7.69
CA THR A 56 40.79 29.06 -8.55
C THR A 56 39.29 28.81 -8.34
N MET A 57 38.88 27.54 -8.37
CA MET A 57 37.47 27.16 -8.16
C MET A 57 36.98 27.52 -6.77
N ALA A 58 37.79 27.28 -5.72
CA ALA A 58 37.44 27.65 -4.36
C ALA A 58 37.27 29.17 -4.19
N SER A 59 38.10 29.99 -4.88
CA SER A 59 37.95 31.45 -4.86
C SER A 59 36.62 31.90 -5.45
N HIS A 60 36.23 31.33 -6.61
CA HIS A 60 34.94 31.62 -7.26
C HIS A 60 33.73 31.24 -6.40
N LEU A 61 33.80 30.09 -5.74
CA LEU A 61 32.73 29.64 -4.86
C LEU A 61 32.61 30.53 -3.63
N LYS A 62 33.73 30.97 -3.05
CA LYS A 62 33.70 31.95 -1.95
C LYS A 62 33.10 33.28 -2.39
N GLU A 63 33.46 33.80 -3.56
CA GLU A 63 32.86 35.01 -4.12
C GLU A 63 31.34 34.86 -4.32
N MET A 64 30.89 33.69 -4.77
CA MET A 64 29.47 33.35 -4.90
C MET A 64 28.78 33.30 -3.53
N THR A 65 29.34 32.59 -2.55
CA THR A 65 28.83 32.53 -1.17
C THR A 65 28.70 33.93 -0.58
N THR A 66 29.73 34.77 -0.69
CA THR A 66 29.68 36.16 -0.21
C THR A 66 28.61 36.99 -0.94
N SER A 67 28.34 36.69 -2.22
CA SER A 67 27.29 37.38 -2.98
C SER A 67 25.89 36.94 -2.55
N ILE A 68 25.70 35.65 -2.23
CA ILE A 68 24.46 35.10 -1.68
C ILE A 68 24.22 35.66 -0.26
N GLU A 69 25.26 35.69 0.58
CA GLU A 69 25.22 36.24 1.94
C GLU A 69 24.94 37.75 1.96
N LYS A 70 25.30 38.53 0.93
CA LYS A 70 24.91 39.95 0.88
C LYS A 70 23.39 40.17 0.78
N VAL A 71 22.62 39.13 0.49
CA VAL A 71 21.16 39.14 0.46
C VAL A 71 20.55 38.80 1.84
N SER A 72 21.33 38.28 2.82
CA SER A 72 20.87 37.89 4.18
C SER A 72 21.96 38.14 5.25
N PRO A 73 21.74 38.96 6.29
CA PRO A 73 22.83 39.62 7.03
C PRO A 73 23.66 38.74 8.00
N GLU A 74 24.97 38.74 7.75
CA GLU A 74 26.17 38.77 8.63
C GLU A 74 26.49 37.68 9.68
N VAL A 75 27.59 36.91 9.47
CA VAL A 75 28.85 36.78 10.27
C VAL A 75 29.94 36.13 9.36
N PRO A 76 31.23 36.55 9.38
CA PRO A 76 32.28 35.96 8.52
C PRO A 76 32.76 34.56 8.94
N LEU A 77 32.96 33.69 7.93
CA LEU A 77 33.30 32.27 8.05
C LEU A 77 34.82 32.00 8.00
N PHE A 78 35.30 31.08 8.84
CA PHE A 78 36.62 30.42 8.74
C PHE A 78 36.46 29.05 8.06
N LEU A 79 37.31 28.73 7.06
CA LEU A 79 37.35 27.40 6.43
C LEU A 79 38.80 26.93 6.23
N GLU A 80 39.06 25.66 6.54
CA GLU A 80 40.33 24.93 6.41
C GLU A 80 40.69 24.59 4.94
N ASP A 81 41.97 24.26 4.71
CA ASP A 81 42.60 24.07 3.39
C ASP A 81 42.16 22.75 2.69
N PRO A 82 41.53 22.80 1.50
CA PRO A 82 41.05 21.63 0.74
C PRO A 82 42.14 20.73 0.13
N SER A 83 43.42 20.94 0.45
CA SER A 83 44.56 20.38 -0.29
C SER A 83 44.83 18.88 -0.09
N THR A 84 43.98 18.14 0.62
CA THR A 84 44.31 16.79 1.13
C THR A 84 43.73 15.60 0.36
N HIS A 85 42.79 15.75 -0.58
CA HIS A 85 42.21 14.61 -1.31
C HIS A 85 42.25 14.76 -2.84
N LYS A 86 42.74 13.72 -3.53
CA LYS A 86 42.73 13.60 -5.01
C LYS A 86 41.41 12.97 -5.45
N ALA A 87 40.47 13.80 -5.91
CA ALA A 87 39.19 13.35 -6.45
C ALA A 87 39.11 13.59 -7.98
N HIS A 88 38.16 12.93 -8.67
CA HIS A 88 37.85 13.26 -10.08
C HIS A 88 37.27 14.68 -10.16
N ALA A 89 37.45 15.41 -11.28
CA ALA A 89 37.11 16.84 -11.36
C ALA A 89 35.64 17.18 -11.02
N GLN A 90 34.69 16.27 -11.31
CA GLN A 90 33.28 16.43 -10.93
C GLN A 90 33.06 16.24 -9.42
N GLU A 91 33.68 15.24 -8.83
CA GLU A 91 33.64 14.96 -7.39
C GLU A 91 34.30 16.10 -6.60
N LEU A 92 35.41 16.65 -7.10
CA LEU A 92 36.06 17.83 -6.54
C LEU A 92 35.14 19.07 -6.59
N GLY A 93 34.45 19.31 -7.71
CA GLY A 93 33.50 20.41 -7.83
C GLY A 93 32.34 20.28 -6.83
N ALA A 94 31.83 19.06 -6.65
CA ALA A 94 30.78 18.75 -5.68
C ALA A 94 31.27 18.96 -4.23
N THR A 95 32.44 18.45 -3.87
CA THR A 95 33.04 18.67 -2.53
C THR A 95 33.23 20.15 -2.25
N LEU A 96 33.82 20.89 -3.20
CA LEU A 96 34.02 22.33 -3.03
C LEU A 96 32.69 23.09 -2.90
N TRP A 97 31.64 22.70 -3.63
CA TRP A 97 30.31 23.30 -3.50
C TRP A 97 29.69 23.02 -2.13
N VAL A 98 29.76 21.78 -1.65
CA VAL A 98 29.27 21.41 -0.32
C VAL A 98 30.00 22.22 0.75
N ASP A 99 31.32 22.21 0.75
CA ASP A 99 32.13 22.82 1.81
C ASP A 99 32.01 24.35 1.84
N ASN A 100 31.93 25.00 0.68
CA ASN A 100 31.98 26.46 0.59
C ASN A 100 30.58 27.11 0.48
N VAL A 101 29.58 26.40 -0.01
CA VAL A 101 28.22 26.95 -0.24
C VAL A 101 27.22 26.32 0.72
N ILE A 102 26.97 25.01 0.62
CA ILE A 102 25.91 24.33 1.41
C ILE A 102 26.24 24.31 2.91
N CYS A 103 27.50 24.10 3.26
CA CYS A 103 27.99 24.05 4.63
C CYS A 103 28.44 25.43 5.16
N SER A 104 28.29 26.51 4.40
CA SER A 104 28.42 27.87 4.96
C SER A 104 27.42 28.01 6.12
N SER A 105 27.87 28.52 7.26
CA SER A 105 27.05 28.64 8.47
C SER A 105 25.74 29.40 8.23
N ASN A 106 25.77 30.38 7.32
CA ASN A 106 24.63 31.23 7.00
C ASN A 106 23.66 30.51 6.06
N ILE A 107 24.18 29.97 4.94
CA ILE A 107 23.37 29.31 3.92
C ILE A 107 22.78 28.00 4.43
N LYS A 108 23.52 27.25 5.27
CA LYS A 108 23.07 25.96 5.79
C LYS A 108 21.78 26.09 6.60
N GLY A 109 21.74 27.09 7.48
CA GLY A 109 20.58 27.38 8.32
C GLY A 109 19.39 27.84 7.49
N ASP A 110 19.60 28.86 6.66
CA ASP A 110 18.56 29.46 5.82
C ASP A 110 17.97 28.47 4.81
N LEU A 111 18.81 27.67 4.15
CA LEU A 111 18.37 26.65 3.21
C LEU A 111 17.54 25.57 3.92
N LYS A 112 18.02 25.09 5.08
CA LYS A 112 17.29 24.10 5.88
C LYS A 112 15.93 24.65 6.30
N PHE A 113 15.89 25.89 6.79
CA PHE A 113 14.66 26.56 7.18
C PHE A 113 13.68 26.70 6.01
N ALA A 114 14.14 27.26 4.88
CA ALA A 114 13.29 27.47 3.70
C ALA A 114 12.72 26.16 3.13
N VAL A 115 13.52 25.08 3.13
CA VAL A 115 13.04 23.76 2.67
C VAL A 115 11.98 23.21 3.62
N MET A 116 12.13 23.36 4.93
CA MET A 116 11.11 22.95 5.91
C MET A 116 9.86 23.85 5.86
N GLU A 117 10.02 25.15 5.59
CA GLU A 117 8.92 26.09 5.42
C GLU A 117 8.05 25.72 4.22
N MET A 118 8.64 25.32 3.09
CA MET A 118 7.89 24.80 1.94
C MET A 118 7.09 23.54 2.30
N VAL A 119 7.66 22.62 3.09
CA VAL A 119 6.93 21.42 3.55
C VAL A 119 5.73 21.83 4.41
N GLN A 120 5.91 22.77 5.33
CA GLN A 120 4.85 23.23 6.21
C GLN A 120 3.74 23.97 5.45
N ALA A 121 4.11 24.87 4.53
CA ALA A 121 3.16 25.56 3.67
C ALA A 121 2.29 24.58 2.88
N GLU A 122 2.88 23.52 2.31
CA GLU A 122 2.10 22.51 1.59
C GLU A 122 1.16 21.70 2.52
N ARG A 123 1.55 21.44 3.77
CA ARG A 123 0.66 20.81 4.76
C ARG A 123 -0.54 21.66 5.12
N GLU A 124 -0.38 22.97 5.08
CA GLU A 124 -1.43 23.96 5.30
C GLU A 124 -2.31 24.18 4.06
N GLY A 125 -2.01 23.49 2.95
CA GLY A 125 -2.74 23.53 1.70
C GLY A 125 -2.29 24.64 0.75
N GLU A 126 -1.15 25.27 1.03
CA GLU A 126 -0.57 26.27 0.13
C GLU A 126 0.11 25.61 -1.07
N GLY A 127 0.03 26.27 -2.23
CA GLY A 127 0.71 25.81 -3.44
C GLY A 127 2.20 26.11 -3.38
N ILE A 128 3.04 25.08 -3.41
CA ILE A 128 4.50 25.22 -3.44
C ILE A 128 5.10 24.88 -4.80
N ASN A 129 6.33 25.32 -5.04
CA ASN A 129 7.09 24.91 -6.22
C ASN A 129 7.68 23.50 -6.01
N ARG A 130 6.91 22.47 -6.37
CA ARG A 130 7.34 21.06 -6.25
C ARG A 130 8.58 20.72 -7.09
N ASP A 131 8.75 21.35 -8.26
CA ASP A 131 9.94 21.15 -9.09
C ASP A 131 11.20 21.68 -8.40
N LEU A 132 11.11 22.82 -7.70
CA LEU A 132 12.19 23.33 -6.88
C LEU A 132 12.53 22.37 -5.74
N MET A 133 11.53 21.89 -5.00
CA MET A 133 11.73 20.90 -3.93
C MET A 133 12.42 19.64 -4.44
N LYS A 134 11.98 19.11 -5.58
CA LYS A 134 12.57 17.94 -6.21
C LYS A 134 14.01 18.16 -6.64
N ASN A 135 14.30 19.32 -7.23
CA ASN A 135 15.66 19.69 -7.63
C ASN A 135 16.59 19.87 -6.42
N LEU A 136 16.09 20.47 -5.33
CA LEU A 136 16.85 20.62 -4.08
C LEU A 136 17.11 19.26 -3.43
N ALA A 137 16.10 18.40 -3.31
CA ALA A 137 16.26 17.06 -2.75
C ALA A 137 17.25 16.22 -3.57
N LYS A 138 17.14 16.25 -4.90
CA LYS A 138 18.08 15.61 -5.81
C LYS A 138 19.50 16.12 -5.62
N MET A 139 19.69 17.44 -5.58
CA MET A 139 20.99 18.06 -5.38
C MET A 139 21.63 17.63 -4.05
N LEU A 140 20.87 17.63 -2.95
CA LEU A 140 21.35 17.18 -1.65
C LEU A 140 21.76 15.70 -1.66
N MET A 141 21.02 14.85 -2.38
CA MET A 141 21.34 13.43 -2.54
C MET A 141 22.60 13.21 -3.39
N ASP A 142 22.74 13.96 -4.49
CA ASP A 142 23.90 13.91 -5.39
C ASP A 142 25.20 14.30 -4.66
N PHE A 143 25.10 15.12 -3.60
CA PHE A 143 26.21 15.48 -2.70
C PHE A 143 26.53 14.46 -1.61
N GLY A 144 25.76 13.38 -1.51
CA GLY A 144 26.01 12.26 -0.64
C GLY A 144 25.01 12.12 0.50
N HIS A 145 24.96 10.89 1.03
CA HIS A 145 23.96 10.49 2.02
C HIS A 145 23.99 11.36 3.30
N SER A 146 25.17 11.69 3.83
CA SER A 146 25.29 12.48 5.05
C SER A 146 24.72 13.90 4.90
N VAL A 147 24.99 14.56 3.77
CA VAL A 147 24.50 15.91 3.46
C VAL A 147 22.98 15.89 3.36
N TYR A 148 22.44 14.96 2.58
CA TYR A 148 20.99 14.78 2.45
C TYR A 148 20.30 14.49 3.80
N GLN A 149 20.89 13.62 4.63
CA GLN A 149 20.32 13.30 5.93
C GLN A 149 20.26 14.52 6.85
N GLU A 150 21.33 15.29 6.92
CA GLU A 150 21.42 16.45 7.81
C GLU A 150 20.56 17.64 7.34
N MET A 151 20.46 17.82 6.02
CA MET A 151 19.80 18.98 5.41
C MET A 151 18.30 18.76 5.16
N PHE A 152 17.87 17.51 4.96
CA PHE A 152 16.49 17.20 4.60
C PHE A 152 15.87 16.10 5.45
N GLU A 153 16.41 14.87 5.45
CA GLU A 153 15.73 13.70 6.06
C GLU A 153 15.44 13.89 7.55
N GLN A 154 16.46 14.27 8.34
CA GLN A 154 16.32 14.44 9.79
C GLN A 154 15.44 15.64 10.16
N PRO A 155 15.63 16.84 9.55
CA PRO A 155 14.71 17.95 9.76
C PRO A 155 13.27 17.61 9.39
N PHE A 156 13.05 16.93 8.26
CA PHE A 156 11.71 16.52 7.81
C PHE A 156 11.04 15.60 8.82
N ILE A 157 11.75 14.58 9.29
CA ILE A 157 11.25 13.67 10.33
C ILE A 157 10.93 14.45 11.61
N MET A 158 11.83 15.34 12.05
CA MET A 158 11.64 16.13 13.26
C MET A 158 10.40 17.03 13.20
N ILE A 159 10.18 17.77 12.11
CA ILE A 159 8.98 18.62 11.97
C ILE A 159 7.71 17.77 11.84
N SER A 160 7.79 16.57 11.25
CA SER A 160 6.67 15.63 11.16
C SER A 160 6.31 15.09 12.54
N THR A 161 7.30 14.69 13.34
CA THR A 161 7.10 14.23 14.72
C THR A 161 6.47 15.32 15.57
N ASN A 162 6.99 16.55 15.52
CA ASN A 162 6.46 17.68 16.28
C ASN A 162 5.04 18.08 15.90
N LEU A 163 4.63 17.84 14.65
CA LEU A 163 3.26 18.08 14.18
C LEU A 163 2.31 16.96 14.60
N TYR A 164 2.66 15.72 14.28
CA TYR A 164 1.75 14.59 14.39
C TYR A 164 1.64 14.03 15.81
N THR A 165 2.63 14.25 16.68
CA THR A 165 2.56 13.77 18.07
C THR A 165 1.42 14.44 18.85
N PRO A 166 1.33 15.78 18.95
CA PRO A 166 0.21 16.42 19.64
C PRO A 166 -1.12 16.23 18.90
N GLU A 167 -1.14 16.19 17.56
CA GLU A 167 -2.36 15.90 16.79
C GLU A 167 -2.91 14.50 17.14
N SER A 168 -2.03 13.49 17.22
CA SER A 168 -2.39 12.12 17.59
C SER A 168 -3.00 12.06 19.00
N GLU A 169 -2.36 12.70 19.97
CA GLU A 169 -2.87 12.78 21.35
C GLU A 169 -4.22 13.50 21.44
N GLU A 170 -4.37 14.62 20.74
CA GLU A 170 -5.62 15.38 20.72
C GLU A 170 -6.75 14.56 20.09
N LEU A 171 -6.49 13.89 18.97
CA LEU A 171 -7.47 13.07 18.27
C LEU A 171 -7.92 11.89 19.14
N MET A 172 -6.97 11.21 19.78
CA MET A 172 -7.25 10.06 20.65
C MET A 172 -8.09 10.44 21.89
N ASN A 173 -7.86 11.63 22.44
CA ASN A 173 -8.55 12.09 23.65
C ASN A 173 -9.96 12.63 23.38
N ASN A 174 -10.21 13.18 22.19
CA ASN A 174 -11.43 13.94 21.91
C ASN A 174 -12.39 13.27 20.91
N TYR A 175 -11.95 12.25 20.17
CA TYR A 175 -12.73 11.63 19.12
C TYR A 175 -12.81 10.10 19.27
N ASP A 176 -13.77 9.50 18.58
CA ASP A 176 -13.89 8.04 18.55
C ASP A 176 -12.85 7.38 17.62
N CYS A 177 -12.73 6.06 17.76
CA CYS A 177 -11.77 5.25 17.03
C CYS A 177 -11.99 5.31 15.50
N GLU A 178 -13.24 5.41 15.03
CA GLU A 178 -13.54 5.47 13.60
C GLU A 178 -13.02 6.77 12.99
N TYR A 179 -13.32 7.91 13.63
CA TYR A 179 -12.85 9.20 13.20
C TYR A 179 -11.33 9.29 13.27
N TYR A 180 -10.73 8.81 14.36
CA TYR A 180 -9.28 8.75 14.53
C TYR A 180 -8.59 8.00 13.37
N LEU A 181 -9.02 6.75 13.09
CA LEU A 181 -8.41 5.92 12.05
C LEU A 181 -8.54 6.55 10.66
N LYS A 182 -9.67 7.20 10.37
CA LYS A 182 -9.88 7.91 9.10
C LYS A 182 -8.94 9.10 8.93
N ILE A 183 -8.67 9.84 10.00
CA ILE A 183 -7.72 10.96 9.96
C ILE A 183 -6.29 10.42 9.85
N THR A 184 -5.93 9.39 10.62
CA THR A 184 -4.62 8.71 10.54
C THR A 184 -4.31 8.22 9.13
N GLU A 185 -5.25 7.50 8.49
CA GLU A 185 -5.09 7.02 7.11
C GLU A 185 -4.88 8.19 6.15
N ARG A 186 -5.68 9.26 6.27
CA ARG A 186 -5.53 10.45 5.45
C ARG A 186 -4.14 11.09 5.61
N ARG A 187 -3.66 11.25 6.85
CA ARG A 187 -2.33 11.85 7.11
C ARG A 187 -1.19 11.00 6.57
N LEU A 188 -1.27 9.68 6.73
CA LEU A 188 -0.28 8.75 6.16
C LEU A 188 -0.24 8.88 4.64
N ASN A 189 -1.39 8.87 3.97
CA ASN A 189 -1.45 9.02 2.51
C ASN A 189 -0.93 10.38 2.04
N GLU A 190 -1.30 11.47 2.72
CA GLU A 190 -0.79 12.82 2.42
C GLU A 190 0.75 12.88 2.50
N GLU A 191 1.38 12.28 3.52
CA GLU A 191 2.84 12.21 3.61
C GLU A 191 3.47 11.28 2.57
N ILE A 192 2.85 10.12 2.28
CA ILE A 192 3.34 9.20 1.25
C ILE A 192 3.38 9.89 -0.11
N GLU A 193 2.30 10.57 -0.49
CA GLU A 193 2.21 11.32 -1.75
C GLU A 193 3.22 12.46 -1.76
N ARG A 194 3.31 13.24 -0.68
CA ARG A 194 4.24 14.37 -0.56
C ARG A 194 5.70 13.94 -0.75
N VAL A 195 6.14 12.91 -0.03
CA VAL A 195 7.53 12.45 -0.12
C VAL A 195 7.79 11.82 -1.49
N SER A 196 6.82 11.12 -2.09
CA SER A 196 6.94 10.56 -3.44
C SER A 196 7.05 11.63 -4.53
N ASP A 197 6.38 12.76 -4.35
CA ASP A 197 6.47 13.90 -5.28
C ASP A 197 7.83 14.60 -5.20
N TYR A 198 8.39 14.71 -4.01
CA TYR A 198 9.69 15.35 -3.79
C TYR A 198 10.87 14.45 -4.20
N LEU A 199 10.79 13.16 -3.88
CA LEU A 199 11.92 12.25 -3.99
C LEU A 199 11.80 11.38 -5.25
N ASP A 200 12.80 11.41 -6.12
CA ASP A 200 12.87 10.48 -7.25
C ASP A 200 13.16 9.07 -6.71
N VAL A 201 12.15 8.18 -6.77
CA VAL A 201 12.23 6.78 -6.32
C VAL A 201 13.34 5.96 -6.99
N LYS A 202 13.93 6.45 -8.10
CA LYS A 202 15.11 5.83 -8.73
C LYS A 202 16.40 6.08 -7.96
N HIS A 203 16.40 6.98 -6.98
CA HIS A 203 17.54 7.24 -6.13
C HIS A 203 17.56 6.24 -4.95
N ASP A 204 18.69 5.56 -4.73
CA ASP A 204 18.84 4.50 -3.72
C ASP A 204 18.48 4.94 -2.29
N PHE A 205 18.58 6.25 -2.00
CA PHE A 205 18.23 6.81 -0.69
C PHE A 205 16.75 7.18 -0.56
N ALA A 206 16.06 7.51 -1.66
CA ALA A 206 14.68 7.99 -1.64
C ALA A 206 13.72 6.95 -1.03
N ALA A 207 13.79 5.70 -1.50
CA ALA A 207 12.95 4.62 -0.98
C ALA A 207 13.17 4.36 0.52
N LYS A 208 14.43 4.47 0.99
CA LYS A 208 14.76 4.31 2.41
C LYS A 208 14.23 5.46 3.26
N SER A 209 14.30 6.69 2.78
CA SER A 209 13.74 7.85 3.47
C SER A 209 12.22 7.79 3.54
N ILE A 210 11.55 7.41 2.44
CA ILE A 210 10.10 7.18 2.42
C ILE A 210 9.71 6.18 3.51
N ALA A 211 10.39 5.01 3.55
CA ALA A 211 10.11 4.00 4.56
C ALA A 211 10.32 4.50 6.00
N LYS A 212 11.38 5.27 6.27
CA LYS A 212 11.62 5.86 7.61
C LYS A 212 10.53 6.85 8.01
N ILE A 213 10.13 7.72 7.09
CA ILE A 213 9.09 8.73 7.34
C ILE A 213 7.76 8.04 7.65
N ILE A 214 7.36 7.05 6.83
CA ILE A 214 6.15 6.25 7.06
C ILE A 214 6.21 5.58 8.43
N ASN A 215 7.32 4.90 8.74
CA ASN A 215 7.47 4.20 10.01
C ASN A 215 7.38 5.17 11.21
N VAL A 216 7.90 6.40 11.09
CA VAL A 216 7.76 7.39 12.17
C VAL A 216 6.29 7.77 12.37
N LEU A 217 5.56 8.02 11.28
CA LEU A 217 4.14 8.35 11.37
C LEU A 217 3.31 7.17 11.89
N GLU A 218 3.57 5.95 11.42
CA GLU A 218 2.91 4.73 11.93
C GLU A 218 3.19 4.55 13.42
N ASN A 219 4.43 4.80 13.87
CA ASN A 219 4.75 4.71 15.28
C ASN A 219 3.97 5.73 16.11
N ILE A 220 3.89 6.99 15.65
CA ILE A 220 3.18 8.07 16.36
C ILE A 220 1.68 7.81 16.36
N MET A 221 1.10 7.59 15.17
CA MET A 221 -0.34 7.55 14.96
C MET A 221 -0.97 6.16 15.21
N ILE A 222 -0.19 5.09 15.27
CA ILE A 222 -0.71 3.73 15.43
C ILE A 222 -0.03 3.07 16.62
N GLU A 223 1.28 2.76 16.53
CA GLU A 223 1.94 1.90 17.52
C GLU A 223 1.87 2.47 18.95
N THR A 224 2.07 3.78 19.12
CA THR A 224 2.02 4.46 20.42
C THR A 224 0.67 4.27 21.11
N HIS A 225 -0.41 4.14 20.34
CA HIS A 225 -1.77 4.02 20.86
C HIS A 225 -2.33 2.60 20.79
N MET A 226 -1.60 1.62 20.26
CA MET A 226 -2.03 0.22 20.19
C MET A 226 -2.35 -0.35 21.58
N ASP A 227 -1.56 0.01 22.60
CA ASP A 227 -1.78 -0.38 23.99
C ASP A 227 -2.85 0.45 24.71
N THR A 228 -3.26 1.60 24.13
CA THR A 228 -4.41 2.42 24.59
C THR A 228 -5.73 1.89 24.03
N VAL A 229 -5.64 1.09 22.97
CA VAL A 229 -6.69 0.15 22.56
C VAL A 229 -6.31 -1.28 22.98
N PRO A 230 -5.95 -1.55 24.26
CA PRO A 230 -5.68 -2.91 24.66
C PRO A 230 -6.99 -3.68 24.52
N GLU A 231 -6.91 -4.86 23.90
CA GLU A 231 -8.07 -5.63 23.45
C GLU A 231 -8.83 -5.04 22.25
N GLY A 232 -8.37 -4.00 21.54
CA GLY A 232 -9.09 -3.43 20.39
C GLY A 232 -9.48 -4.46 19.35
N ILE A 233 -8.49 -5.25 18.91
CA ILE A 233 -8.72 -6.39 18.01
C ILE A 233 -9.64 -7.42 18.69
N ASN A 234 -9.43 -7.75 19.96
CA ASN A 234 -10.30 -8.68 20.69
C ASN A 234 -11.72 -8.15 20.87
N LYS A 235 -11.93 -6.83 20.95
CA LYS A 235 -13.20 -6.16 21.17
C LYS A 235 -13.95 -6.03 19.86
N ILE A 236 -13.28 -5.66 18.77
CA ILE A 236 -13.78 -5.79 17.40
C ILE A 236 -14.21 -7.23 17.18
N PHE A 237 -13.33 -8.18 17.49
CA PHE A 237 -13.60 -9.60 17.37
C PHE A 237 -14.78 -10.06 18.23
N ASN A 238 -14.87 -9.64 19.49
CA ASN A 238 -15.96 -10.00 20.40
C ASN A 238 -17.30 -9.37 19.97
N VAL A 239 -17.29 -8.12 19.51
CA VAL A 239 -18.47 -7.42 18.99
C VAL A 239 -18.93 -8.08 17.71
N MET A 240 -18.01 -8.37 16.77
CA MET A 240 -18.31 -9.12 15.56
C MET A 240 -18.86 -10.49 15.91
N ASN A 241 -18.20 -11.25 16.79
CA ASN A 241 -18.67 -12.59 17.18
C ASN A 241 -20.03 -12.57 17.86
N SER A 242 -20.26 -11.59 18.74
CA SER A 242 -21.55 -11.42 19.40
C SER A 242 -22.64 -11.04 18.40
N HIS A 243 -22.38 -10.06 17.53
CA HIS A 243 -23.33 -9.61 16.52
C HIS A 243 -23.63 -10.71 15.51
N PHE A 244 -22.62 -11.29 14.87
CA PHE A 244 -22.81 -12.36 13.90
C PHE A 244 -23.43 -13.59 14.55
N GLY A 245 -22.92 -14.03 15.70
CA GLY A 245 -23.46 -15.17 16.43
C GLY A 245 -24.95 -14.99 16.80
N LYS A 246 -25.32 -13.81 17.31
CA LYS A 246 -26.71 -13.47 17.62
C LYS A 246 -27.57 -13.42 16.37
N THR A 247 -27.15 -12.69 15.33
CA THR A 247 -27.89 -12.54 14.07
C THR A 247 -28.16 -13.88 13.41
N VAL A 248 -27.14 -14.74 13.23
CA VAL A 248 -27.34 -16.05 12.59
C VAL A 248 -28.18 -16.99 13.45
N THR A 249 -28.10 -16.89 14.78
CA THR A 249 -28.95 -17.67 15.69
C THR A 249 -30.41 -17.24 15.58
N GLU A 250 -30.68 -15.93 15.57
CA GLU A 250 -32.03 -15.37 15.41
C GLU A 250 -32.65 -15.76 14.06
N LEU A 251 -31.86 -15.78 12.97
CA LEU A 251 -32.35 -16.24 11.67
C LEU A 251 -32.89 -17.67 11.69
N ALA A 252 -32.28 -18.56 12.48
CA ALA A 252 -32.64 -19.98 12.53
C ALA A 252 -33.63 -20.34 13.65
N THR A 253 -33.96 -19.41 14.55
CA THR A 253 -34.74 -19.72 15.77
C THR A 253 -35.92 -18.79 16.03
N HIS A 254 -35.91 -17.56 15.50
CA HIS A 254 -36.97 -16.59 15.79
C HIS A 254 -38.26 -16.95 15.01
N PRO A 255 -39.44 -17.03 15.66
CA PRO A 255 -40.68 -17.52 15.04
C PRO A 255 -41.03 -16.86 13.69
N GLU A 256 -40.99 -15.52 13.62
CA GLU A 256 -41.25 -14.78 12.37
C GLU A 256 -40.18 -15.01 11.28
N ARG A 257 -38.95 -15.37 11.67
CA ARG A 257 -37.86 -15.59 10.72
C ARG A 257 -37.93 -16.97 10.09
N ILE A 258 -38.49 -17.96 10.81
CA ILE A 258 -38.63 -19.34 10.39
C ILE A 258 -40.00 -19.66 9.76
N GLU A 259 -40.93 -18.70 9.72
CA GLU A 259 -42.27 -18.87 9.13
C GLU A 259 -42.20 -19.18 7.62
N ASP A 260 -41.25 -18.56 6.91
CA ASP A 260 -40.99 -18.80 5.49
C ASP A 260 -39.65 -19.53 5.33
N PRO A 261 -39.66 -20.85 5.03
CA PRO A 261 -38.46 -21.65 4.81
C PRO A 261 -37.52 -21.09 3.72
N ILE A 262 -38.09 -20.59 2.63
CA ILE A 262 -37.34 -20.09 1.47
C ILE A 262 -36.63 -18.79 1.85
N ALA A 263 -37.37 -17.86 2.46
CA ALA A 263 -36.80 -16.60 2.92
C ALA A 263 -35.78 -16.82 4.06
N CYS A 264 -35.99 -17.80 4.92
CA CYS A 264 -35.05 -18.17 5.98
C CYS A 264 -33.69 -18.57 5.39
N VAL A 265 -33.67 -19.53 4.45
CA VAL A 265 -32.42 -19.98 3.80
C VAL A 265 -31.78 -18.85 3.00
N GLN A 266 -32.57 -18.02 2.30
CA GLN A 266 -32.03 -16.87 1.58
C GLN A 266 -31.30 -15.90 2.52
N ARG A 267 -31.90 -15.53 3.66
CA ARG A 267 -31.26 -14.63 4.64
C ARG A 267 -29.96 -15.22 5.21
N ILE A 268 -29.91 -16.54 5.40
CA ILE A 268 -28.70 -17.23 5.86
C ILE A 268 -27.59 -17.13 4.80
N LEU A 269 -27.91 -17.30 3.52
CA LEU A 269 -26.96 -17.12 2.41
C LEU A 269 -26.47 -15.67 2.32
N ASP A 270 -27.38 -14.70 2.44
CA ASP A 270 -27.05 -13.28 2.37
C ASP A 270 -26.11 -12.84 3.51
N GLU A 271 -26.38 -13.30 4.74
CA GLU A 271 -25.48 -13.05 5.88
C GLU A 271 -24.12 -13.72 5.71
N LYS A 272 -24.06 -14.89 5.05
CA LYS A 272 -22.78 -15.54 4.73
C LYS A 272 -21.96 -14.69 3.76
N GLU A 273 -22.58 -14.18 2.70
CA GLU A 273 -21.91 -13.32 1.73
C GLU A 273 -21.41 -12.02 2.35
N LYS A 274 -22.23 -11.39 3.20
CA LYS A 274 -21.87 -10.19 3.96
C LYS A 274 -20.64 -10.44 4.84
N ARG A 275 -20.63 -11.57 5.55
CA ARG A 275 -19.49 -12.01 6.36
C ARG A 275 -18.24 -12.22 5.49
N ASP A 276 -18.35 -12.99 4.41
CA ASP A 276 -17.19 -13.32 3.58
C ASP A 276 -16.56 -12.04 2.99
N LYS A 277 -17.38 -11.05 2.61
CA LYS A 277 -16.89 -9.72 2.19
C LYS A 277 -16.13 -8.99 3.30
N ILE A 278 -16.64 -9.00 4.53
CA ILE A 278 -15.97 -8.36 5.67
C ILE A 278 -14.63 -9.05 5.96
N ILE A 279 -14.59 -10.37 5.90
CA ILE A 279 -13.35 -11.13 6.08
C ILE A 279 -12.32 -10.79 4.99
N ASN A 280 -12.74 -10.77 3.73
CA ASN A 280 -11.85 -10.47 2.62
C ASN A 280 -11.32 -9.02 2.67
N LEU A 281 -12.22 -8.04 2.84
CA LEU A 281 -11.85 -6.62 2.79
C LEU A 281 -11.11 -6.14 4.03
N SER A 282 -11.54 -6.56 5.23
CA SER A 282 -11.01 -6.04 6.49
C SER A 282 -9.88 -6.90 7.07
N PHE A 283 -9.80 -8.17 6.68
CA PHE A 283 -8.86 -9.13 7.28
C PHE A 283 -8.04 -9.92 6.25
N ASN A 284 -8.12 -9.56 4.96
CA ASN A 284 -7.35 -10.19 3.87
C ASN A 284 -7.42 -11.73 3.91
N ASP A 285 -8.63 -12.26 4.12
CA ASP A 285 -8.88 -13.70 4.20
C ASP A 285 -8.10 -14.45 5.29
N ASP A 286 -7.87 -13.80 6.45
CA ASP A 286 -7.22 -14.44 7.60
C ASP A 286 -7.94 -15.74 8.01
N LEU A 287 -7.20 -16.85 7.90
CA LEU A 287 -7.73 -18.20 8.13
C LEU A 287 -8.15 -18.45 9.59
N LYS A 288 -7.59 -17.73 10.57
CA LYS A 288 -7.99 -17.87 11.98
C LYS A 288 -9.34 -17.20 12.21
N ILE A 289 -9.54 -16.02 11.64
CA ILE A 289 -10.83 -15.29 11.71
C ILE A 289 -11.91 -16.07 10.97
N GLN A 290 -11.62 -16.60 9.78
CA GLN A 290 -12.54 -17.46 9.04
C GLN A 290 -13.00 -18.67 9.88
N LYS A 291 -12.06 -19.43 10.44
CA LYS A 291 -12.36 -20.62 11.25
C LYS A 291 -13.24 -20.31 12.45
N LEU A 292 -13.00 -19.17 13.10
CA LEU A 292 -13.78 -18.81 14.26
C LEU A 292 -15.21 -18.38 13.89
N MET A 293 -15.39 -17.60 12.83
CA MET A 293 -16.71 -17.20 12.37
C MET A 293 -17.53 -18.38 11.80
N ASP A 294 -16.86 -19.40 11.24
CA ASP A 294 -17.50 -20.62 10.76
C ASP A 294 -18.14 -21.47 11.88
N HIS A 295 -17.68 -21.34 13.12
CA HIS A 295 -18.29 -22.01 14.27
C HIS A 295 -19.77 -21.62 14.43
N TRP A 296 -20.08 -20.32 14.37
CA TRP A 296 -21.44 -19.80 14.54
C TRP A 296 -22.35 -20.19 13.37
N PHE A 297 -21.82 -20.14 12.15
CA PHE A 297 -22.55 -20.60 10.97
C PHE A 297 -22.90 -22.07 11.08
N LYS A 298 -21.98 -22.93 11.54
CA LYS A 298 -22.32 -24.35 11.79
C LYS A 298 -23.42 -24.49 12.83
N GLY A 299 -23.44 -23.68 13.89
CA GLY A 299 -24.52 -23.66 14.87
C GLY A 299 -25.88 -23.34 14.25
N CYS A 300 -25.96 -22.24 13.48
CA CYS A 300 -27.16 -21.81 12.74
C CYS A 300 -27.66 -22.87 11.76
N ILE A 301 -26.76 -23.37 10.89
CA ILE A 301 -27.09 -24.35 9.84
C ILE A 301 -27.60 -25.68 10.40
N ASN A 302 -27.19 -26.03 11.62
CA ASN A 302 -27.58 -27.29 12.27
C ASN A 302 -28.76 -27.14 13.26
N ALA A 303 -29.45 -26.01 13.26
CA ALA A 303 -30.73 -25.87 13.96
C ALA A 303 -31.76 -26.90 13.44
N PRO A 304 -32.74 -27.34 14.26
CA PRO A 304 -33.58 -28.50 13.96
C PRO A 304 -34.27 -28.49 12.60
N HIS A 305 -34.78 -27.34 12.15
CA HIS A 305 -35.59 -27.20 10.94
C HIS A 305 -34.79 -26.80 9.70
N VAL A 306 -33.56 -26.30 9.87
CA VAL A 306 -32.80 -25.68 8.77
C VAL A 306 -32.42 -26.70 7.69
N ALA A 307 -32.15 -27.95 8.05
CA ALA A 307 -31.86 -29.00 7.07
C ALA A 307 -33.05 -29.30 6.14
N GLU A 308 -34.28 -29.26 6.67
CA GLU A 308 -35.51 -29.37 5.90
C GLU A 308 -35.71 -28.13 5.03
N PHE A 309 -35.56 -26.93 5.60
CA PHE A 309 -35.69 -25.68 4.86
C PHE A 309 -34.69 -25.58 3.70
N ILE A 310 -33.44 -26.05 3.88
CA ILE A 310 -32.46 -26.12 2.79
C ILE A 310 -32.97 -27.03 1.67
N SER A 311 -33.60 -28.16 1.99
CA SER A 311 -34.20 -29.04 0.98
C SER A 311 -35.35 -28.36 0.23
N GLU A 312 -36.24 -27.69 0.95
CA GLU A 312 -37.36 -26.95 0.38
C GLU A 312 -36.89 -25.77 -0.49
N PHE A 313 -35.84 -25.06 -0.05
CA PHE A 313 -35.20 -24.01 -0.84
C PHE A 313 -34.65 -24.54 -2.16
N VAL A 314 -33.94 -25.66 -2.15
CA VAL A 314 -33.45 -26.27 -3.39
C VAL A 314 -34.60 -26.67 -4.31
N ASP A 315 -35.66 -27.28 -3.76
CA ASP A 315 -36.84 -27.65 -4.53
C ASP A 315 -37.52 -26.41 -5.17
N ASP A 316 -37.71 -25.32 -4.43
CA ASP A 316 -38.26 -24.06 -4.93
C ASP A 316 -37.45 -23.52 -6.11
N LYS A 317 -36.11 -23.49 -5.98
CA LYS A 317 -35.22 -22.98 -7.05
C LYS A 317 -35.23 -23.88 -8.28
N LEU A 318 -35.30 -25.21 -8.09
CA LEU A 318 -35.40 -26.15 -9.20
C LEU A 318 -36.77 -26.05 -9.90
N ARG A 319 -37.87 -25.84 -9.16
CA ARG A 319 -39.22 -25.67 -9.73
C ARG A 319 -39.38 -24.36 -10.50
N LYS A 320 -38.87 -23.24 -9.96
CA LYS A 320 -39.06 -21.90 -10.54
C LYS A 320 -38.15 -21.61 -11.74
N GLY A 321 -37.12 -22.43 -11.98
CA GLY A 321 -36.40 -22.47 -13.25
C GLY A 321 -35.93 -21.10 -13.75
N ALA A 322 -35.19 -20.34 -12.95
CA ALA A 322 -34.46 -19.17 -13.47
C ALA A 322 -33.53 -19.63 -14.61
N ASN A 323 -33.32 -18.79 -15.63
CA ASN A 323 -32.43 -19.06 -16.77
C ASN A 323 -31.16 -19.76 -16.28
N GLY A 324 -30.83 -20.96 -16.80
CA GLY A 324 -29.98 -21.96 -16.12
C GLY A 324 -28.62 -21.53 -15.53
N TYR A 325 -28.10 -20.37 -15.91
CA TYR A 325 -26.93 -19.74 -15.30
C TYR A 325 -27.15 -19.28 -13.84
N ASP A 326 -28.32 -18.74 -13.51
CA ASP A 326 -28.62 -18.23 -12.15
C ASP A 326 -28.84 -19.40 -11.17
N VAL A 327 -29.50 -20.46 -11.63
CA VAL A 327 -29.72 -21.69 -10.83
C VAL A 327 -28.40 -22.32 -10.42
N GLU A 328 -27.44 -22.46 -11.32
CA GLU A 328 -26.14 -23.08 -11.01
C GLU A 328 -25.36 -22.27 -9.95
N ILE A 329 -25.40 -20.94 -10.01
CA ILE A 329 -24.79 -20.07 -8.98
C ILE A 329 -25.44 -20.33 -7.63
N VAL A 330 -26.78 -20.37 -7.58
CA VAL A 330 -27.54 -20.61 -6.35
C VAL A 330 -27.28 -22.02 -5.79
N LEU A 331 -27.22 -23.05 -6.64
CA LEU A 331 -26.89 -24.42 -6.20
C LEU A 331 -25.48 -24.48 -5.59
N ASN A 332 -24.49 -23.82 -6.18
CA ASN A 332 -23.14 -23.76 -5.63
C ASN A 332 -23.11 -23.07 -4.25
N LYS A 333 -23.87 -21.98 -4.07
CA LYS A 333 -24.01 -21.30 -2.77
C LYS A 333 -24.65 -22.21 -1.72
N VAL A 334 -25.76 -22.88 -2.06
CA VAL A 334 -26.45 -23.80 -1.15
C VAL A 334 -25.59 -25.02 -0.79
N MET A 335 -24.79 -25.53 -1.72
CA MET A 335 -23.86 -26.64 -1.45
C MET A 335 -22.86 -26.31 -0.33
N VAL A 336 -22.51 -25.03 -0.16
CA VAL A 336 -21.67 -24.63 0.97
C VAL A 336 -22.40 -24.83 2.30
N LEU A 337 -23.71 -24.58 2.37
CA LEU A 337 -24.50 -24.84 3.57
C LEU A 337 -24.64 -26.35 3.84
N ILE A 338 -24.92 -27.12 2.79
CA ILE A 338 -25.06 -28.59 2.87
C ILE A 338 -23.78 -29.25 3.40
N ARG A 339 -22.62 -28.76 3.00
CA ARG A 339 -21.30 -29.20 3.52
C ARG A 339 -21.13 -28.98 5.01
N LEU A 340 -21.78 -27.95 5.57
CA LEU A 340 -21.70 -27.61 6.98
C LEU A 340 -22.70 -28.39 7.86
N LEU A 341 -23.59 -29.19 7.26
CA LEU A 341 -24.52 -30.05 8.00
C LEU A 341 -23.77 -31.17 8.71
N PHE A 342 -24.10 -31.37 9.99
CA PHE A 342 -23.65 -32.49 10.79
C PHE A 342 -24.28 -33.80 10.29
N PRO A 343 -23.65 -34.96 10.56
CA PRO A 343 -24.12 -36.25 10.04
C PRO A 343 -25.62 -36.51 10.27
N GLY A 344 -26.15 -36.20 11.46
CA GLY A 344 -27.58 -36.37 11.74
C GLY A 344 -28.50 -35.42 10.96
N ARG A 345 -28.05 -34.19 10.67
CA ARG A 345 -28.80 -33.23 9.84
C ARG A 345 -28.74 -33.57 8.36
N LYS A 346 -27.64 -34.18 7.91
CA LYS A 346 -27.53 -34.73 6.55
C LYS A 346 -28.59 -35.80 6.29
N VAL A 347 -28.81 -36.73 7.21
CA VAL A 347 -29.87 -37.76 7.08
C VAL A 347 -31.26 -37.12 6.97
N LEU A 348 -31.53 -36.06 7.75
CA LEU A 348 -32.79 -35.33 7.65
C LEU A 348 -32.94 -34.68 6.27
N PHE A 349 -31.92 -33.96 5.80
CA PHE A 349 -31.89 -33.38 4.45
C PHE A 349 -32.13 -34.44 3.37
N GLU A 350 -31.48 -35.60 3.45
CA GLU A 350 -31.66 -36.71 2.49
C GLU A 350 -33.13 -37.13 2.39
N SER A 351 -33.82 -37.28 3.53
CA SER A 351 -35.23 -37.68 3.58
C SER A 351 -36.13 -36.66 2.88
N HIS A 352 -36.01 -35.38 3.26
CA HIS A 352 -36.82 -34.30 2.66
C HIS A 352 -36.49 -34.10 1.17
N TYR A 353 -35.22 -34.18 0.78
CA TYR A 353 -34.82 -34.04 -0.63
C TYR A 353 -35.42 -35.13 -1.50
N LYS A 354 -35.40 -36.39 -1.04
CA LYS A 354 -36.06 -37.51 -1.74
C LYS A 354 -37.56 -37.28 -1.86
N GLN A 355 -38.21 -36.77 -0.82
CA GLN A 355 -39.63 -36.45 -0.86
C GLN A 355 -39.93 -35.36 -1.90
N HIS A 356 -39.28 -34.22 -1.83
CA HIS A 356 -39.50 -33.10 -2.75
C HIS A 356 -39.20 -33.48 -4.21
N MET A 357 -38.15 -34.27 -4.46
CA MET A 357 -37.82 -34.77 -5.80
C MET A 357 -38.93 -35.67 -6.36
N ARG A 358 -39.52 -36.56 -5.55
CA ARG A 358 -40.68 -37.36 -5.97
C ARG A 358 -41.87 -36.48 -6.34
N GLU A 359 -42.23 -35.54 -5.47
CA GLU A 359 -43.37 -34.64 -5.69
C GLU A 359 -43.19 -33.76 -6.94
N ARG A 360 -41.98 -33.25 -7.17
CA ARG A 360 -41.63 -32.46 -8.34
C ARG A 360 -41.74 -33.25 -9.66
N PHE A 361 -41.39 -34.53 -9.63
CA PHE A 361 -41.54 -35.41 -10.80
C PHE A 361 -42.99 -35.85 -11.03
N LEU A 362 -43.74 -36.12 -9.96
CA LEU A 362 -45.15 -36.52 -10.06
C LEU A 362 -46.07 -35.37 -10.49
N SER A 363 -45.80 -34.14 -10.05
CA SER A 363 -46.58 -32.94 -10.39
C SER A 363 -46.47 -32.50 -11.86
N GLY A 364 -45.67 -33.20 -12.69
CA GLY A 364 -45.52 -32.88 -14.11
C GLY A 364 -44.66 -31.64 -14.40
N ILE A 365 -44.29 -30.86 -13.38
CA ILE A 365 -43.35 -29.73 -13.48
C ILE A 365 -41.97 -30.25 -13.90
N GLY A 366 -41.56 -31.44 -13.43
CA GLY A 366 -40.37 -32.16 -13.89
C GLY A 366 -40.31 -32.52 -15.38
N ARG A 367 -41.40 -32.34 -16.15
CA ARG A 367 -41.39 -32.50 -17.62
C ARG A 367 -40.77 -31.31 -18.36
N TYR A 368 -40.66 -30.15 -17.69
CA TYR A 368 -40.10 -28.91 -18.25
C TYR A 368 -38.98 -28.29 -17.40
N VAL A 369 -38.78 -28.74 -16.15
CA VAL A 369 -37.59 -28.38 -15.36
C VAL A 369 -36.33 -28.95 -16.03
N PRO A 370 -35.22 -28.20 -16.16
CA PRO A 370 -34.09 -28.61 -16.97
C PRO A 370 -33.49 -29.89 -16.38
N ALA A 371 -33.53 -30.99 -17.12
CA ALA A 371 -32.85 -32.23 -16.75
C ALA A 371 -31.38 -31.98 -16.35
N TYR A 372 -30.77 -30.91 -16.88
CA TYR A 372 -29.42 -30.46 -16.53
C TYR A 372 -29.27 -30.00 -15.06
N ALA A 373 -30.18 -29.18 -14.52
CA ALA A 373 -30.05 -28.65 -13.16
C ALA A 373 -30.18 -29.76 -12.10
N GLU A 374 -31.07 -30.73 -12.34
CA GLU A 374 -31.21 -31.95 -11.53
C GLU A 374 -29.95 -32.80 -11.56
N ILE A 375 -29.40 -33.08 -12.76
CA ILE A 375 -28.15 -33.82 -12.92
C ILE A 375 -27.02 -33.11 -12.18
N SER A 376 -26.88 -31.80 -12.39
CA SER A 376 -25.88 -30.95 -11.75
C SER A 376 -25.97 -31.01 -10.21
N MET A 377 -27.18 -30.96 -9.66
CA MET A 377 -27.38 -31.05 -8.21
C MET A 377 -27.01 -32.45 -7.67
N ILE A 378 -27.40 -33.53 -8.35
CA ILE A 378 -27.03 -34.90 -7.97
C ILE A 378 -25.51 -35.08 -8.02
N GLU A 379 -24.83 -34.57 -9.04
CA GLU A 379 -23.37 -34.61 -9.15
C GLU A 379 -22.67 -33.88 -8.00
N LYS A 380 -23.23 -32.76 -7.55
CA LYS A 380 -22.72 -32.04 -6.36
C LYS A 380 -22.94 -32.84 -5.09
N LEU A 381 -24.12 -33.45 -4.91
CA LEU A 381 -24.46 -34.27 -3.75
C LEU A 381 -23.58 -35.53 -3.63
N LYS A 382 -23.14 -36.13 -4.75
CA LYS A 382 -22.21 -37.28 -4.76
C LYS A 382 -20.90 -37.02 -4.03
N LYS A 383 -20.46 -35.76 -3.95
CA LYS A 383 -19.23 -35.40 -3.24
C LYS A 383 -19.41 -35.33 -1.72
N GLU A 384 -20.64 -35.21 -1.24
CA GLU A 384 -20.96 -34.88 0.16
C GLU A 384 -21.77 -35.95 0.91
N PHE A 385 -22.39 -36.88 0.17
CA PHE A 385 -23.31 -37.90 0.69
C PHE A 385 -22.91 -39.31 0.26
N SER A 386 -23.57 -40.31 0.86
CA SER A 386 -23.31 -41.72 0.56
C SER A 386 -23.67 -42.10 -0.88
N HIS A 387 -22.96 -43.08 -1.43
CA HIS A 387 -23.28 -43.65 -2.74
C HIS A 387 -24.72 -44.18 -2.79
N GLN A 388 -25.18 -44.83 -1.71
CA GLN A 388 -26.54 -45.36 -1.60
C GLN A 388 -27.58 -44.25 -1.82
N PHE A 389 -27.47 -43.14 -1.08
CA PHE A 389 -28.37 -42.00 -1.24
C PHE A 389 -28.38 -41.49 -2.69
N THR A 390 -27.21 -41.28 -3.28
CA THR A 390 -27.15 -40.73 -4.64
C THR A 390 -27.63 -41.69 -5.72
N SER A 391 -27.40 -43.01 -5.57
CA SER A 391 -27.94 -44.00 -6.51
C SER A 391 -29.46 -44.07 -6.48
N GLU A 392 -30.09 -43.86 -5.32
CA GLU A 392 -31.55 -43.75 -5.21
C GLU A 392 -32.06 -42.52 -6.01
N LEU A 393 -31.41 -41.36 -5.89
CA LEU A 393 -31.77 -40.17 -6.67
C LEU A 393 -31.61 -40.39 -8.18
N GLU A 394 -30.53 -41.05 -8.60
CA GLU A 394 -30.30 -41.39 -10.01
C GLU A 394 -31.34 -42.34 -10.57
N ALA A 395 -31.74 -43.34 -9.78
CA ALA A 395 -32.81 -44.26 -10.14
C ALA A 395 -34.14 -43.50 -10.32
N MET A 396 -34.48 -42.62 -9.36
CA MET A 396 -35.67 -41.77 -9.46
C MET A 396 -35.67 -40.88 -10.71
N LEU A 397 -34.52 -40.29 -11.05
CA LEU A 397 -34.36 -39.47 -12.26
C LEU A 397 -34.49 -40.31 -13.54
N SER A 398 -33.92 -41.52 -13.56
CA SER A 398 -34.01 -42.45 -14.68
C SER A 398 -35.45 -42.89 -14.95
N ASP A 399 -36.19 -43.21 -13.89
CA ASP A 399 -37.58 -43.64 -14.00
C ASP A 399 -38.50 -42.48 -14.42
N ALA A 400 -38.26 -41.27 -13.92
CA ALA A 400 -38.95 -40.07 -14.40
C ALA A 400 -38.72 -39.84 -15.90
N LYS A 401 -37.48 -39.99 -16.40
CA LYS A 401 -37.18 -39.88 -17.85
C LYS A 401 -37.90 -40.94 -18.68
N LYS A 402 -37.96 -42.20 -18.23
CA LYS A 402 -38.72 -43.25 -18.92
C LYS A 402 -40.21 -42.96 -18.95
N GLY A 403 -40.79 -42.46 -17.85
CA GLY A 403 -42.19 -42.07 -17.78
C GLY A 403 -42.56 -40.93 -18.75
N ILE A 404 -41.62 -40.04 -19.05
CA ILE A 404 -41.78 -39.01 -20.08
C ILE A 404 -41.79 -39.62 -21.49
N ILE A 405 -40.88 -40.55 -21.78
CA ILE A 405 -40.75 -41.20 -23.11
C ILE A 405 -41.96 -42.09 -23.43
N MET A 406 -42.59 -42.69 -22.42
CA MET A 406 -43.73 -43.61 -22.61
C MET A 406 -45.09 -42.90 -22.75
N HIS A 407 -45.19 -41.61 -22.39
CA HIS A 407 -46.45 -40.85 -22.33
C HIS A 407 -46.42 -39.49 -23.06
N GLY A 408 -45.33 -39.16 -23.74
CA GLY A 408 -45.25 -38.08 -24.73
C GLY A 408 -45.25 -38.67 -26.13
#